data_AF-A0A3D2RPM3-F1
#
_entry.id   AF-A0A3D2RPM3-F1
#
_cell.length_a   1.000
_cell.length_b   1.000
_cell.length_c   1.000
_cell.angle_alpha   90.00
_cell.angle_beta   90.00
_cell.angle_gamma   90.00
#
_symmetry.space_group_name_H-M   'P 1'
#
loop_
_entity.id
_entity.type
_entity.pdbx_description
1 polymer ?
#
loop_
_entity_poly.entity_id
_entity_poly.type
_entity_poly.pdbx_seq_one_letter_code
_entity_poly.pdbx_strand_id
1 'polypeptide(L)'
;MCNYVNTSGVSMVERQAHMMTWPAIIQQYLVGYTTAGDNLRTASESEVFRYTRPDGRTRYLKTQSTTTWSAPLSNEADAMRWLHSRIAVPNVVTYTTDRETEYLLTDGIPGMSSETESCHDDKARLVEMLARVLID
;
A
#
# COMPACT_ATOMS: atom_id res chain seq x y z
N MET A 1 1.68 -46.71 21.90
CA MET A 1 1.71 -45.54 22.80
C MET A 1 2.84 -44.65 22.29
N CYS A 2 2.47 -43.52 21.67
CA CYS A 2 3.38 -42.67 20.91
C CYS A 2 4.15 -41.72 21.83
N ASN A 3 5.47 -41.66 21.64
CA ASN A 3 6.30 -40.51 22.01
C ASN A 3 6.96 -40.02 20.73
N TYR A 4 6.61 -38.81 20.30
CA TYR A 4 7.34 -38.12 19.22
C TYR A 4 8.11 -36.95 19.84
N VAL A 5 9.42 -37.13 19.95
CA VAL A 5 10.36 -36.07 20.31
C VAL A 5 10.79 -35.42 19.01
N ASN A 6 10.38 -34.16 18.78
CA ASN A 6 10.87 -33.38 17.66
C ASN A 6 12.09 -32.58 18.13
N THR A 7 13.27 -32.95 17.64
CA THR A 7 14.50 -32.17 17.80
C THR A 7 15.20 -32.04 16.46
N SER A 8 15.75 -30.84 16.24
CA SER A 8 16.56 -30.40 15.09
C SER A 8 15.69 -29.89 13.93
N GLY A 9 15.56 -28.59 13.68
CA GLY A 9 16.61 -27.57 13.71
C GLY A 9 16.96 -27.19 12.28
N VAL A 10 16.06 -26.49 11.59
CA VAL A 10 16.36 -25.73 10.38
C VAL A 10 15.72 -24.34 10.51
N SER A 11 16.55 -23.44 11.07
CA SER A 11 16.71 -22.04 10.66
C SER A 11 15.47 -21.28 10.15
N MET A 12 14.85 -20.52 11.06
CA MET A 12 13.99 -19.35 10.75
C MET A 12 14.82 -18.16 10.19
N VAL A 13 15.66 -18.39 9.17
CA VAL A 13 16.49 -17.33 8.56
C VAL A 13 16.29 -17.22 7.03
N GLU A 14 15.40 -18.02 6.43
CA GLU A 14 15.14 -18.01 4.98
C GLU A 14 13.79 -17.39 4.59
N ARG A 15 13.31 -16.37 5.32
CA ARG A 15 12.24 -15.50 4.79
C ARG A 15 12.84 -14.40 3.92
N GLN A 16 13.30 -14.85 2.76
CA GLN A 16 13.41 -14.15 1.49
C GLN A 16 13.40 -12.61 1.59
N ALA A 17 14.60 -12.02 1.57
CA ALA A 17 14.81 -10.79 0.83
C ALA A 17 14.62 -11.11 -0.67
N HIS A 18 13.39 -11.38 -1.09
CA HIS A 18 13.05 -11.43 -2.51
C HIS A 18 13.19 -9.99 -2.98
N MET A 19 14.22 -9.71 -3.78
CA MET A 19 14.27 -8.47 -4.54
C MET A 19 13.04 -8.48 -5.45
N MET A 20 11.94 -7.91 -4.96
CA MET A 20 10.71 -7.75 -5.72
C MET A 20 11.07 -6.93 -6.96
N THR A 21 11.18 -7.62 -8.09
CA THR A 21 11.54 -7.01 -9.36
C THR A 21 10.23 -6.62 -10.01
N TRP A 22 9.83 -5.36 -9.83
CA TRP A 22 8.62 -4.82 -10.45
C TRP A 22 8.80 -4.67 -11.96
N PRO A 23 7.72 -4.50 -12.75
CA PRO A 23 7.84 -4.09 -14.14
C PRO A 23 8.69 -2.83 -14.29
N ALA A 24 9.46 -2.72 -15.38
CA ALA A 24 10.40 -1.61 -15.59
C ALA A 24 9.75 -0.23 -15.46
N ILE A 25 8.49 -0.10 -15.91
CA ILE A 25 7.69 1.13 -15.79
C ILE A 25 7.43 1.52 -14.33
N ILE A 26 7.33 0.57 -13.40
CA ILE A 26 7.21 0.83 -11.95
C ILE A 26 8.58 1.17 -11.38
N GLN A 27 9.61 0.41 -11.75
CA GLN A 27 10.97 0.58 -11.21
C GLN A 27 11.54 1.98 -11.43
N GLN A 28 11.33 2.56 -12.62
CA GLN A 28 11.81 3.93 -12.91
C GLN A 28 11.25 4.98 -11.93
N TYR A 29 10.05 4.76 -11.39
CA TYR A 29 9.43 5.65 -10.40
C TYR A 29 9.83 5.30 -8.96
N LEU A 30 10.57 4.23 -8.72
CA LEU A 30 11.06 3.87 -7.39
C LEU A 30 12.55 4.19 -7.20
N VAL A 31 13.20 4.83 -8.19
CA VAL A 31 14.60 5.26 -8.08
C VAL A 31 14.77 6.20 -6.89
N GLY A 32 15.70 5.84 -5.99
CA GLY A 32 15.99 6.57 -4.76
C GLY A 32 15.01 6.32 -3.61
N TYR A 33 13.98 5.50 -3.81
CA TYR A 33 13.13 5.02 -2.74
C TYR A 33 13.60 3.66 -2.23
N THR A 34 13.38 3.41 -0.94
CA THR A 34 13.67 2.15 -0.25
C THR A 34 12.39 1.58 0.34
N THR A 35 12.32 0.26 0.49
CA THR A 35 11.23 -0.42 1.20
C THR A 35 11.79 -1.37 2.24
N ALA A 36 11.06 -1.56 3.33
CA ALA A 36 11.35 -2.63 4.29
C ALA A 36 10.87 -4.01 3.78
N GLY A 37 10.10 -4.05 2.68
CA GLY A 37 9.49 -5.27 2.14
C GLY A 37 8.19 -5.67 2.82
N ASP A 38 7.74 -4.91 3.84
CA ASP A 38 6.50 -5.19 4.53
C ASP A 38 5.29 -4.96 3.61
N ASN A 39 4.49 -6.00 3.43
CA ASN A 39 3.18 -5.91 2.81
C ASN A 39 2.18 -5.43 3.86
N LEU A 40 1.62 -4.23 3.67
CA LEU A 40 0.62 -3.59 4.52
C LEU A 40 -0.78 -4.22 4.37
N ARG A 41 -0.81 -5.55 4.14
CA ARG A 41 -1.96 -6.39 3.82
C ARG A 41 -3.29 -5.76 4.22
N THR A 42 -4.13 -5.54 3.23
CA THR A 42 -5.49 -5.03 3.45
C THR A 42 -6.47 -6.20 3.55
N ALA A 43 -7.73 -5.93 3.91
CA ALA A 43 -8.79 -6.93 3.87
C ALA A 43 -9.20 -7.33 2.43
N SER A 44 -8.42 -6.96 1.41
CA SER A 44 -8.63 -7.28 0.00
C SER A 44 -7.58 -8.26 -0.51
N GLU A 45 -7.76 -8.77 -1.73
CA GLU A 45 -6.77 -9.61 -2.42
C GLU A 45 -5.59 -8.80 -2.99
N SER A 46 -5.53 -7.49 -2.73
CA SER A 46 -4.40 -6.65 -3.13
C SER A 46 -3.27 -6.67 -2.09
N GLU A 47 -2.04 -6.66 -2.58
CA GLU A 47 -0.86 -6.41 -1.78
C GLU A 47 -0.48 -4.93 -1.83
N VAL A 48 0.01 -4.37 -0.72
CA VAL A 48 0.39 -2.95 -0.64
C VAL A 48 1.78 -2.81 -0.03
N PHE A 49 2.68 -2.17 -0.76
CA PHE A 49 4.06 -1.96 -0.36
C PHE A 49 4.35 -0.48 -0.17
N ARG A 50 4.99 -0.14 0.96
CA ARG A 50 5.42 1.22 1.25
C ARG A 50 6.86 1.44 0.83
N TYR A 51 7.09 2.55 0.15
CA TYR A 51 8.39 3.05 -0.27
C TYR A 51 8.63 4.40 0.38
N THR A 52 9.84 4.62 0.89
CA THR A 52 10.26 5.87 1.54
C THR A 52 11.54 6.39 0.91
N ARG A 53 11.69 7.71 0.89
CA ARG A 53 12.91 8.38 0.42
C ARG A 53 13.53 9.17 1.58
N PRO A 54 14.86 9.41 1.60
CA PRO A 54 15.52 10.11 2.70
C PRO A 54 14.99 11.53 2.98
N ASP A 55 14.36 12.17 1.99
CA ASP A 55 13.72 13.48 2.14
C ASP A 55 12.29 13.41 2.73
N GLY A 56 11.87 12.24 3.21
CA GLY A 56 10.57 12.01 3.84
C GLY A 56 9.42 11.73 2.88
N ARG A 57 9.64 11.79 1.56
CA ARG A 57 8.60 11.44 0.59
C ARG A 57 8.28 9.95 0.66
N THR A 58 6.99 9.63 0.52
CA THR A 58 6.50 8.26 0.53
C THR A 58 5.78 7.93 -0.77
N ARG A 59 5.82 6.67 -1.14
CA ARG A 59 5.04 6.09 -2.24
C ARG A 59 4.43 4.77 -1.79
N TYR A 60 3.28 4.45 -2.35
CA TYR A 60 2.60 3.19 -2.12
C TYR A 60 2.39 2.48 -3.44
N LEU A 61 2.88 1.25 -3.52
CA LEU A 61 2.65 0.36 -4.65
C LEU A 61 1.59 -0.66 -4.23
N LYS A 62 0.44 -0.62 -4.90
CA LYS A 62 -0.61 -1.62 -4.77
C LYS A 62 -0.54 -2.57 -5.96
N THR A 63 -0.57 -3.87 -5.69
CA THR A 63 -0.57 -4.92 -6.73
C THR A 63 -1.75 -5.84 -6.55
N GLN A 64 -2.32 -6.30 -7.66
CA GLN A 64 -3.50 -7.16 -7.66
C GLN A 64 -3.49 -8.07 -8.88
N SER A 65 -3.93 -9.32 -8.73
CA SER A 65 -4.15 -10.21 -9.88
C SER A 65 -5.27 -9.66 -10.77
N THR A 66 -5.12 -9.71 -12.10
CA THR A 66 -6.21 -9.36 -13.04
C THR A 66 -7.35 -10.37 -13.03
N THR A 67 -7.15 -11.54 -12.42
CA THR A 67 -8.13 -12.65 -12.35
C THR A 67 -8.88 -12.72 -11.01
N THR A 68 -8.63 -11.77 -10.10
CA THR A 68 -9.38 -11.63 -8.85
C THR A 68 -10.85 -11.28 -9.11
N TRP A 69 -11.70 -11.53 -8.11
CA TRP A 69 -13.08 -11.04 -8.06
C TRP A 69 -13.18 -9.59 -7.56
N SER A 70 -12.10 -9.02 -7.02
CA SER A 70 -12.04 -7.62 -6.60
C SER A 70 -12.15 -6.68 -7.79
N ALA A 71 -12.67 -5.46 -7.56
CA ALA A 71 -12.70 -4.44 -8.62
C ALA A 71 -11.27 -4.14 -9.14
N PRO A 72 -11.08 -3.90 -10.45
CA PRO A 72 -9.76 -3.62 -11.02
C PRO A 72 -9.10 -2.37 -10.42
N LEU A 73 -7.77 -2.37 -10.35
CA LEU A 73 -7.01 -1.20 -9.86
C LEU A 73 -7.12 0.00 -10.82
N SER A 74 -7.46 -0.22 -12.09
CA SER A 74 -7.79 0.88 -13.02
C SER A 74 -8.92 1.76 -12.50
N ASN A 75 -9.95 1.17 -11.89
CA ASN A 75 -11.10 1.92 -11.36
C ASN A 75 -10.67 2.82 -10.19
N GLU A 76 -9.79 2.34 -9.33
CA GLU A 76 -9.24 3.12 -8.22
C GLU A 76 -8.34 4.25 -8.75
N ALA A 77 -7.50 3.97 -9.75
CA ALA A 77 -6.67 4.98 -10.40
C ALA A 77 -7.52 6.09 -11.03
N ASP A 78 -8.60 5.74 -11.73
CA ASP A 78 -9.49 6.70 -12.37
C ASP A 78 -10.30 7.50 -11.36
N ALA A 79 -10.78 6.85 -10.29
CA ALA A 79 -11.45 7.54 -9.18
C ALA A 79 -10.51 8.55 -8.51
N MET A 80 -9.26 8.18 -8.22
CA MET A 80 -8.28 9.11 -7.64
C MET A 80 -7.94 10.27 -8.59
N ARG A 81 -7.71 10.00 -9.88
CA ARG A 81 -7.47 11.05 -10.88
C ARG A 81 -8.65 12.03 -10.95
N TRP A 82 -9.88 11.51 -10.90
CA TRP A 82 -11.07 12.34 -10.88
C TRP A 82 -11.19 13.15 -9.57
N LEU A 83 -10.93 12.55 -8.42
CA LEU A 83 -11.03 13.20 -7.11
C LEU A 83 -9.91 14.20 -6.82
N HIS A 84 -8.76 14.10 -7.48
CA HIS A 84 -7.55 14.88 -7.18
C HIS A 84 -7.77 16.41 -7.21
N SER A 85 -8.73 16.91 -8.00
CA SER A 85 -9.07 18.34 -8.04
C SER A 85 -10.16 18.78 -7.07
N ARG A 86 -10.67 17.86 -6.24
CA ARG A 86 -11.85 18.06 -5.37
C ARG A 86 -11.51 17.87 -3.90
N ILE A 87 -10.84 16.77 -3.58
CA ILE A 87 -10.46 16.41 -2.22
C ILE A 87 -9.01 15.93 -2.17
N ALA A 88 -8.43 15.93 -0.98
CA ALA A 88 -7.09 15.39 -0.76
C ALA A 88 -7.11 13.86 -0.93
N VAL A 89 -6.72 13.39 -2.12
CA VAL A 89 -6.49 11.99 -2.44
C VAL A 89 -5.05 11.78 -2.91
N PRO A 90 -4.52 10.54 -2.86
CA PRO A 90 -3.19 10.26 -3.36
C PRO A 90 -3.06 10.64 -4.84
N ASN A 91 -1.96 11.27 -5.20
CA ASN A 91 -1.63 11.49 -6.61
C ASN A 91 -1.24 10.15 -7.26
N VAL A 92 -1.83 9.83 -8.41
CA VAL A 92 -1.48 8.63 -9.18
C VAL A 92 -0.20 8.90 -9.96
N VAL A 93 0.90 8.24 -9.57
CA VAL A 93 2.18 8.32 -10.28
C VAL A 93 2.10 7.51 -11.57
N THR A 94 1.62 6.27 -11.48
CA THR A 94 1.37 5.44 -12.66
C THR A 94 0.41 4.31 -12.33
N TYR A 95 -0.31 3.86 -13.36
CA TYR A 95 -1.03 2.60 -13.38
C TYR A 95 -0.54 1.80 -14.59
N THR A 96 -0.30 0.52 -14.43
CA THR A 96 0.03 -0.38 -15.54
C THR A 96 -0.47 -1.79 -15.26
N THR A 97 -0.53 -2.59 -16.30
CA THR A 97 -0.63 -4.04 -16.20
C THR A 97 0.64 -4.68 -16.73
N ASP A 98 1.03 -5.81 -16.16
CA ASP A 98 2.03 -6.72 -16.72
C ASP A 98 1.56 -8.16 -16.46
N ARG A 99 1.46 -8.96 -17.52
CA ARG A 99 0.85 -10.30 -17.50
C ARG A 99 -0.53 -10.29 -16.84
N GLU A 100 -0.68 -11.03 -15.74
CA GLU A 100 -1.93 -11.18 -14.98
C GLU A 100 -1.89 -10.34 -13.68
N THR A 101 -1.12 -9.24 -13.66
CA THR A 101 -1.00 -8.38 -12.48
C THR A 101 -1.19 -6.92 -12.85
N GLU A 102 -2.03 -6.23 -12.09
CA GLU A 102 -2.19 -4.79 -12.09
C GLU A 102 -1.26 -4.16 -11.06
N TYR A 103 -0.73 -2.98 -11.39
CA TYR A 103 0.14 -2.20 -10.54
C TYR A 103 -0.36 -0.76 -10.48
N LEU A 104 -0.57 -0.25 -9.27
CA LEU A 104 -0.96 1.13 -9.01
C LEU A 104 0.05 1.76 -8.05
N LEU A 105 0.79 2.74 -8.55
CA LEU A 105 1.77 3.50 -7.76
C LEU A 105 1.22 4.89 -7.48
N THR A 106 1.18 5.26 -6.20
CA THR A 106 0.72 6.57 -5.74
C THR A 106 1.77 7.26 -4.88
N ASP A 107 1.72 8.59 -4.84
CA ASP A 107 2.41 9.35 -3.81
C ASP A 107 1.65 9.23 -2.48
N GLY A 108 2.36 9.14 -1.36
CA GLY A 108 1.73 9.15 -0.05
C GLY A 108 1.26 10.55 0.33
N ILE A 109 0.11 10.62 1.01
CA ILE A 109 -0.39 11.88 1.57
C ILE A 109 0.32 12.13 2.91
N PRO A 110 0.89 13.33 3.13
CA PRO A 110 1.41 13.70 4.44
C PRO A 110 0.30 13.71 5.48
N GLY A 111 0.58 13.15 6.65
CA GLY A 111 -0.39 13.12 7.75
C GLY A 111 -0.29 11.84 8.55
N MET A 112 -1.31 11.63 9.38
CA MET A 112 -1.44 10.48 10.25
C MET A 112 -2.79 9.83 10.00
N SER A 113 -2.84 8.50 9.98
CA SER A 113 -4.12 7.78 9.90
C SER A 113 -4.98 8.16 11.09
N SER A 114 -6.27 8.41 10.85
CA SER A 114 -7.23 8.68 11.92
C SER A 114 -7.37 7.53 12.91
N GLU A 115 -6.98 6.31 12.52
CA GLU A 115 -6.97 5.12 13.38
C GLU A 115 -5.81 5.10 14.39
N THR A 116 -4.83 6.00 14.23
CA THR A 116 -3.70 6.10 15.16
C THR A 116 -4.21 6.53 16.53
N GLU A 117 -3.80 5.87 17.60
CA GLU A 117 -4.33 6.08 18.95
C GLU A 117 -4.24 7.54 19.41
N SER A 118 -3.17 8.26 19.07
CA SER A 118 -3.00 9.68 19.38
C SER A 118 -4.03 10.61 18.71
N CYS A 119 -4.71 10.15 17.64
CA CYS A 119 -5.79 10.90 17.02
C CYS A 119 -7.10 10.82 17.83
N HIS A 120 -7.19 9.92 18.80
CA HIS A 120 -8.42 9.67 19.57
C HIS A 120 -8.53 10.48 20.86
N ASP A 121 -7.56 11.34 21.17
CA ASP A 121 -7.58 12.21 22.35
C ASP A 121 -8.76 13.20 22.32
N ASP A 122 -9.13 13.68 21.12
CA ASP A 122 -10.30 14.54 20.90
C ASP A 122 -11.17 13.98 19.76
N LYS A 123 -11.98 12.96 20.09
CA LYS A 123 -12.85 12.27 19.13
C LYS A 123 -13.88 13.20 18.49
N ALA A 124 -14.39 14.19 19.24
CA ALA A 124 -15.40 15.10 18.74
C ALA A 124 -14.82 15.96 17.61
N ARG A 125 -13.63 16.52 17.82
CA ARG A 125 -12.91 17.27 16.80
C ARG A 125 -12.52 16.41 15.60
N LEU A 126 -12.06 15.17 15.83
CA LEU A 126 -11.72 14.24 14.75
C LEU A 126 -12.95 13.97 13.84
N VAL A 127 -14.11 13.70 14.43
CA VAL A 127 -15.37 13.49 13.69
C VAL A 127 -15.75 14.75 12.91
N GLU A 128 -15.63 15.94 13.51
CA GLU A 128 -15.89 17.20 12.81
C GLU A 128 -14.98 17.37 11.58
N MET A 129 -13.68 17.10 11.72
CA MET A 129 -12.73 17.18 10.63
C MET A 129 -13.05 16.21 9.49
N LEU A 130 -13.42 14.97 9.81
CA LEU A 130 -13.80 13.97 8.80
C LEU A 130 -15.10 14.34 8.10
N ALA A 131 -16.10 14.83 8.85
CA ALA A 131 -17.40 15.21 8.29
C ALA A 131 -17.30 16.38 7.30
N ARG A 132 -16.40 17.35 7.54
CA ARG A 132 -16.19 18.49 6.64
C ARG A 132 -15.83 18.05 5.22
N VAL A 133 -15.04 16.98 5.07
CA VAL A 133 -14.61 16.47 3.76
C VAL A 133 -15.73 15.74 2.99
N LEU A 134 -16.83 15.39 3.65
CA LEU A 134 -17.99 14.73 3.02
C LEU A 134 -19.05 15.72 2.51
N ILE A 135 -18.95 17.00 2.89
CA ILE A 135 -19.97 18.02 2.64
C ILE A 135 -19.56 18.97 1.49
N ASP A 136 -18.27 19.03 1.16
CA ASP A 136 -17.71 19.78 0.01
C ASP A 136 -17.77 18.96 -1.30
#